data_AF-S8BRT6-F1
#
_entry.id   AF-S8BRT6-F1
#
_cell.length_a   1.000
_cell.length_b   1.000
_cell.length_c   1.000
_cell.angle_alpha   90.00
_cell.angle_beta   90.00
_cell.angle_gamma   90.00
#
_symmetry.space_group_name_H-M   'P 1'
#
loop_
_entity.id
_entity.type
_entity.pdbx_description
1 polymer ?
#
loop_
_entity_poly.entity_id
_entity_poly.type
_entity_poly.pdbx_seq_one_letter_code
_entity_poly.pdbx_strand_id
1 'polypeptide(L)' 'VIRLNVGGEIIMTTRQTLTKIPKSTLYFMFNGRWEQKLQIDQNGNIFFDFNPIIFRHLIDQLQ' A
#
# COMPACT_ATOMS: atom_id res chain seq x y z
N VAL A 1 2.30 7.60 8.61
CA VAL A 1 2.86 6.32 8.14
C VAL A 1 1.70 5.36 7.89
N ILE A 2 1.70 4.64 6.78
CA ILE A 2 0.70 3.64 6.40
C ILE A 2 1.34 2.26 6.57
N ARG A 3 0.62 1.34 7.20
CA ARG A 3 1.02 -0.06 7.39
C ARG A 3 0.26 -0.93 6.40
N LEU A 4 1.00 -1.64 5.55
CA LEU A 4 0.48 -2.56 4.55
C LEU A 4 0.84 -3.98 5.00
N ASN A 5 -0.13 -4.87 5.10
CA ASN A 5 0.08 -6.31 5.19
C ASN A 5 0.06 -6.87 3.77
N VAL A 6 1.22 -7.22 3.24
CA VAL A 6 1.39 -7.71 1.87
C VAL A 6 1.72 -9.20 1.93
N GLY A 7 0.75 -10.06 1.61
CA GLY A 7 0.93 -11.51 1.64
C GLY A 7 1.40 -12.06 3.00
N GLY A 8 1.15 -11.34 4.10
CA GLY A 8 1.62 -11.69 5.45
C GLY A 8 2.80 -10.84 5.97
N GLU A 9 3.51 -10.10 5.12
CA GLU A 9 4.61 -9.22 5.57
C GLU A 9 4.16 -7.78 5.77
N ILE A 10 4.65 -7.14 6.82
CA ILE A 10 4.36 -5.74 7.10
C ILE A 10 5.36 -4.83 6.37
N ILE A 11 4.83 -4.01 5.47
CA ILE A 11 5.56 -2.95 4.78
C ILE A 11 5.02 -1.61 5.28
N MET A 12 5.93 -0.73 5.74
CA MET A 12 5.59 0.62 6.19
C MET A 12 6.05 1.64 5.16
N THR A 13 5.15 2.55 4.77
CA THR A 13 5.44 3.61 3.80
C THR A 13 4.59 4.86 4.09
N THR A 14 4.65 5.86 3.21
CA THR A 14 3.85 7.09 3.33
C THR A 14 2.79 7.16 2.23
N ARG A 15 1.72 7.93 2.50
CA ARG A 15 0.73 8.25 1.46
C ARG A 15 1.42 8.89 0.25
N GLN A 16 2.36 9.80 0.50
CA GLN A 16 3.13 10.49 -0.54
C GLN A 16 3.83 9.51 -1.48
N THR A 17 4.47 8.46 -0.94
CA THR A 17 5.09 7.38 -1.74
C THR A 17 4.05 6.64 -2.59
N LEU A 18 2.93 6.25 -1.99
CA LEU A 18 1.85 5.50 -2.68
C LEU A 18 1.11 6.33 -3.73
N THR A 19 1.10 7.66 -3.59
CA THR A 19 0.50 8.59 -4.54
C THR A 19 1.51 9.27 -5.45
N LYS A 20 2.80 8.86 -5.45
CA LYS A 20 3.88 9.52 -6.19
C LYS A 20 3.66 9.52 -7.70
N ILE A 21 3.04 8.46 -8.23
CA ILE A 21 2.71 8.34 -9.66
C ILE A 21 1.21 8.59 -9.85
N PRO A 22 0.79 9.75 -10.38
CA PRO A 22 -0.61 10.05 -10.65
C PRO A 22 -1.24 9.01 -11.60
N LYS A 23 -2.52 8.71 -11.38
CA LYS A 23 -3.30 7.74 -12.18
C LYS A 23 -2.79 6.29 -12.16
N SER A 24 -1.81 5.96 -11.31
CA SER A 24 -1.48 4.57 -11.01
C SER A 24 -2.54 3.91 -10.12
N THR A 25 -2.52 2.58 -10.06
CA THR A 25 -3.39 1.80 -9.15
C THR A 25 -3.24 2.25 -7.69
N LEU A 26 -2.01 2.37 -7.21
CA LEU A 26 -1.74 2.83 -5.84
C LEU A 26 -2.24 4.27 -5.63
N TYR A 27 -2.07 5.16 -6.60
CA TYR A 27 -2.63 6.50 -6.50
C TYR A 27 -4.14 6.47 -6.32
N PHE A 28 -4.87 5.67 -7.10
CA PHE A 28 -6.32 5.59 -6.93
C PHE A 28 -6.73 4.98 -5.59
N MET A 29 -6.00 3.99 -5.08
CA MET A 29 -6.24 3.41 -3.75
C MET A 29 -6.01 4.41 -2.61
N PHE A 30 -5.01 5.29 -2.75
CA PHE A 30 -4.53 6.18 -1.67
C PHE A 30 -4.76 7.70 -1.90
N ASN A 31 -5.57 8.08 -2.89
CA ASN A 31 -5.92 9.49 -3.12
C ASN A 31 -7.02 10.04 -2.19
N GLY A 32 -7.38 9.29 -1.14
CA GLY A 32 -8.38 9.68 -0.15
C GLY A 32 -9.84 9.27 -0.46
N ARG A 33 -10.17 8.91 -1.71
CA ARG A 33 -11.54 8.47 -2.04
C ARG A 33 -11.83 7.02 -1.72
N TRP A 34 -10.82 6.15 -1.84
CA TRP A 34 -10.99 4.70 -1.80
C TRP A 34 -10.38 4.04 -0.56
N GLU A 35 -9.65 4.80 0.26
CA GLU A 35 -8.91 4.27 1.40
C GLU A 35 -9.81 3.57 2.43
N GLN A 36 -11.01 4.10 2.67
CA GLN A 36 -11.98 3.52 3.61
C GLN A 36 -12.58 2.20 3.12
N LYS A 37 -12.38 1.85 1.84
CA LYS A 37 -12.91 0.61 1.24
C LYS A 37 -11.85 -0.48 1.11
N LEU A 38 -10.60 -0.19 1.51
CA LEU A 38 -9.52 -1.18 1.43
C LEU A 38 -9.74 -2.25 2.49
N GLN A 39 -9.41 -3.50 2.14
CA GLN A 39 -9.45 -4.60 3.10
C GLN A 39 -8.42 -4.37 4.19
N ILE A 40 -8.77 -4.75 5.41
CA ILE A 40 -7.89 -4.69 6.57
C ILE A 40 -7.73 -6.08 7.17
N ASP A 41 -6.54 -6.35 7.70
CA ASP A 41 -6.31 -7.55 8.51
C ASP A 41 -6.85 -7.38 9.94
N GLN A 42 -6.70 -8.43 10.76
CA GLN A 42 -7.14 -8.45 12.16
C GLN A 42 -6.45 -7.39 13.04
N ASN A 43 -5.31 -6.85 12.60
CA ASN A 43 -4.53 -5.83 13.30
C ASN A 43 -4.80 -4.42 12.77
N GLY A 44 -5.74 -4.25 11.83
CA GLY A 44 -6.06 -2.97 11.21
C GLY A 44 -5.05 -2.50 10.15
N ASN A 45 -4.16 -3.37 9.68
CA ASN A 45 -3.26 -3.03 8.56
C ASN A 45 -4.00 -3.23 7.23
N ILE A 46 -3.71 -2.40 6.24
CA ILE A 46 -4.30 -2.53 4.91
C ILE A 46 -3.75 -3.79 4.25
N PHE A 47 -4.63 -4.71 3.87
CA PHE A 47 -4.26 -6.01 3.33
C PHE A 47 -4.13 -5.97 1.81
N PHE A 48 -3.02 -6.52 1.30
CA PHE A 48 -2.74 -6.76 -0.11
C PHE A 48 -2.35 -8.22 -0.32
N ASP A 49 -3.10 -8.89 -1.19
CA ASP A 49 -2.80 -10.24 -1.66
C ASP A 49 -1.75 -10.19 -2.80
N PHE A 50 -0.51 -9.89 -2.42
CA PHE A 50 0.63 -9.78 -3.35
C PHE A 50 1.86 -10.45 -2.77
N ASN A 51 2.80 -10.83 -3.64
CA ASN A 51 4.12 -11.30 -3.21
C ASN A 51 4.87 -10.14 -2.52
N PRO A 52 5.28 -10.29 -1.24
CA PRO A 52 5.88 -9.21 -0.47
C PRO A 52 7.25 -8.75 -1.00
N ILE A 53 8.04 -9.67 -1.57
CA ILE A 53 9.37 -9.36 -2.11
C ILE A 53 9.24 -8.43 -3.32
N ILE A 54 8.35 -8.76 -4.25
CA ILE A 54 8.10 -7.95 -5.43
C ILE A 54 7.51 -6.59 -5.03
N PHE A 55 6.56 -6.58 -4.10
CA PHE A 55 5.94 -5.34 -3.64
C PHE A 55 6.93 -4.43 -2.92
N ARG A 56 7.87 -5.00 -2.15
CA ARG A 56 8.95 -4.25 -1.52
C ARG A 56 9.77 -3.50 -2.56
N HIS A 57 10.24 -4.18 -3.60
CA HIS A 57 10.97 -3.53 -4.69
C HIS A 57 10.15 -2.43 -5.37
N LEU A 58 8.85 -2.64 -5.59
CA LEU A 58 7.96 -1.60 -6.11
C LEU A 58 7.94 -0.36 -5.21
N ILE A 59 7.83 -0.54 -3.89
CA ILE A 59 7.83 0.58 -2.94
C ILE A 59 9.20 1.25 -2.89
N ASP A 60 10.30 0.48 -2.87
CA ASP A 60 11.66 1.01 -2.82
C ASP A 60 11.98 1.89 -4.05
N GLN A 61 11.46 1.54 -5.23
CA GLN A 61 11.57 2.37 -6.44
C GLN A 61 10.78 3.70 -6.34
N LEU A 62 9.75 3.76 -5.49
CA LEU A 62 8.91 4.94 -5.30
C LEU A 62 9.35 5.81 -4.13
N GLN A 63 10.26 5.37 -3.27
CA GLN A 63 10.84 6.22 -2.23
C GLN A 63 11.70 7.30 -2.90
#